data_AF-F2SBA2-F1
#
_entry.id   AF-F2SBA2-F1
#
_cell.length_a   1.000
_cell.length_b   1.000
_cell.length_c   1.000
_cell.angle_alpha   90.00
_cell.angle_beta   90.00
_cell.angle_gamma   90.00
#
_symmetry.space_group_name_H-M   'P 1'
#
loop_
_entity.id
_entity.type
_entity.pdbx_description
1 polymer ?
#
loop_
_entity_poly.entity_id
_entity_poly.type
_entity_poly.pdbx_seq_one_letter_code
_entity_poly.pdbx_strand_id
1 'polypeptide(L)'
;MNPSEGVDYQYQIIKTARQARKSAKQQLSKATYDTPEYWKICQVILDLEDTIKDLLWQRRNETISSQAHILAQAKREYLKQKEDREGRRQSAIRREERYQKREKPMSTSFSVLSVRGKTSRDKQNDFVESIKAAYGSKQLGNKTTYCNVLTGTWHVRQYFIAAHIFPLSYGQQSMNNIFGKDAHGEINTARNGLFLPSEFEPAFNTYKVIIVPHGTTPSQPQEWQVILLDHSGLKDVPVCGMTFGQLHKRKLIFPTESRPRAKYLYFHFILEMLSYYCPQEFMGGVNTELLDQLTMAWGSEGNYMVDGVIHGFLEKFGHNIPINFQQNMLSHAFRGFSKTEADDIRKATHGMDLRSDTEEDDSDDDDFFDIDGWATDNSFMHDGSDEE
;
A
#
# COMPACT_ATOMS: atom_id res chain seq x y z
N MET A 1 53.52 8.11 26.07
CA MET A 1 52.80 6.96 25.49
C MET A 1 53.59 6.51 24.27
N ASN A 2 54.02 5.25 24.24
CA ASN A 2 54.78 4.73 23.10
C ASN A 2 53.89 4.71 21.85
N PRO A 3 54.37 5.18 20.68
CA PRO A 3 53.58 5.16 19.44
C PRO A 3 53.09 3.75 19.06
N SER A 4 53.83 2.71 19.43
CA SER A 4 53.48 1.30 19.17
C SER A 4 52.26 0.82 19.98
N GLU A 5 52.07 1.31 21.20
CA GLU A 5 50.94 0.91 22.07
C GLU A 5 49.61 1.50 21.56
N GLY A 6 49.64 2.69 20.96
CA GLY A 6 48.46 3.35 20.39
C GLY A 6 47.96 2.69 19.09
N VAL A 7 48.89 2.21 18.26
CA VAL A 7 48.57 1.54 16.97
C VAL A 7 47.97 0.15 17.20
N ASP A 8 48.51 -0.62 18.16
CA ASP A 8 47.96 -1.93 18.53
C ASP A 8 46.55 -1.78 19.15
N TYR A 9 46.36 -0.79 20.03
CA TYR A 9 45.06 -0.49 20.63
C TYR A 9 43.97 -0.14 19.59
N GLN A 10 44.27 0.73 18.61
CA GLN A 10 43.31 1.05 17.53
C GLN A 10 43.01 -0.15 16.63
N TYR A 11 44.00 -0.98 16.34
CA TYR A 11 43.81 -2.21 15.56
C TYR A 11 42.86 -3.19 16.27
N GLN A 12 43.05 -3.40 17.58
CA GLN A 12 42.14 -4.23 18.37
C GLN A 12 40.71 -3.67 18.37
N ILE A 13 40.53 -2.35 18.49
CA ILE A 13 39.21 -1.72 18.43
C ILE A 13 38.52 -1.97 17.09
N ILE A 14 39.22 -1.78 15.97
CA ILE A 14 38.67 -2.03 14.62
C ILE A 14 38.28 -3.50 14.47
N LYS A 15 39.13 -4.43 14.95
CA LYS A 15 38.88 -5.87 14.90
C LYS A 15 37.64 -6.26 15.71
N THR A 16 37.52 -5.76 16.93
CA THR A 16 36.35 -5.97 17.79
C THR A 16 35.08 -5.38 17.17
N ALA A 17 35.14 -4.17 16.60
CA ALA A 17 34.00 -3.54 15.94
C ALA A 17 33.54 -4.32 14.69
N ARG A 18 34.48 -4.85 13.90
CA ARG A 18 34.18 -5.72 12.75
C ARG A 18 33.50 -7.02 13.18
N GLN A 19 33.99 -7.64 14.25
CA GLN A 19 33.38 -8.86 14.79
C GLN A 19 31.98 -8.58 15.34
N ALA A 20 31.79 -7.50 16.10
CA ALA A 20 30.48 -7.07 16.59
C ALA A 20 29.50 -6.79 15.43
N ARG A 21 29.96 -6.14 14.34
CA ARG A 21 29.15 -5.88 13.15
C ARG A 21 28.74 -7.17 12.45
N LYS A 22 29.64 -8.15 12.37
CA LYS A 22 29.35 -9.48 11.80
C LYS A 22 28.30 -10.21 12.64
N SER A 23 28.42 -10.20 13.96
CA SER A 23 27.43 -10.78 14.87
C SER A 23 26.08 -10.07 14.80
N ALA A 24 26.06 -8.73 14.72
CA ALA A 24 24.83 -7.95 14.55
C ALA A 24 24.14 -8.27 13.21
N LYS A 25 24.89 -8.44 12.11
CA LYS A 25 24.33 -8.90 10.82
C LYS A 25 23.70 -10.29 10.90
N GLN A 26 24.32 -11.22 11.64
CA GLN A 26 23.76 -12.56 11.87
C GLN A 26 22.51 -12.53 12.76
N GLN A 27 22.43 -11.59 13.70
CA GLN A 27 21.23 -11.36 14.48
C GLN A 27 20.13 -10.72 13.62
N LEU A 28 20.48 -9.77 12.76
CA LEU A 28 19.55 -9.14 11.82
C LEU A 28 18.94 -10.16 10.85
N SER A 29 19.73 -11.11 10.33
CA SER A 29 19.23 -12.16 9.44
C SER A 29 18.25 -13.13 10.13
N LYS A 30 18.27 -13.18 11.46
CA LYS A 30 17.36 -14.00 12.28
C LYS A 30 16.21 -13.19 12.87
N ALA A 31 16.29 -11.87 12.82
CA ALA A 31 15.27 -10.97 13.34
C ALA A 31 14.10 -10.89 12.38
N THR A 32 12.88 -10.90 12.92
CA THR A 32 11.68 -10.64 12.14
C THR A 32 11.73 -9.21 11.61
N TYR A 33 11.59 -9.06 10.29
CA TYR A 33 11.59 -7.76 9.62
C TYR A 33 10.53 -6.83 10.20
N ASP A 34 10.84 -5.53 10.29
CA ASP A 34 9.92 -4.48 10.76
C ASP A 34 9.44 -4.70 12.21
N THR A 35 10.36 -5.05 13.11
CA THR A 35 10.15 -5.11 14.57
C THR A 35 11.04 -4.09 15.29
N PRO A 36 10.69 -3.65 16.53
CA PRO A 36 11.57 -2.79 17.32
C PRO A 36 12.98 -3.38 17.49
N GLU A 37 13.08 -4.71 17.63
CA GLU A 37 14.35 -5.43 17.70
C GLU A 37 15.13 -5.32 16.38
N TYR A 38 14.46 -5.47 15.23
CA TYR A 38 15.07 -5.32 13.90
C TYR A 38 15.65 -3.92 13.68
N TRP A 39 14.89 -2.87 14.05
CA TRP A 39 15.35 -1.49 13.91
C TRP A 39 16.53 -1.18 14.83
N LYS A 40 16.48 -1.68 16.07
CA LYS A 40 17.60 -1.58 17.02
C LYS A 40 18.87 -2.23 16.49
N ILE A 41 18.76 -3.43 15.89
CA ILE A 41 19.91 -4.12 15.28
C ILE A 41 20.43 -3.35 14.05
N CYS A 42 19.54 -2.78 13.22
CA CYS A 42 19.94 -1.93 12.10
C CYS A 42 20.77 -0.71 12.54
N GLN A 43 20.33 -0.01 13.60
CA GLN A 43 21.07 1.14 14.14
C GLN A 43 22.46 0.73 14.61
N VAL A 44 22.57 -0.37 15.36
CA VAL A 44 23.85 -0.92 15.82
C VAL A 44 24.80 -1.23 14.65
N ILE A 45 24.29 -1.77 13.54
CA ILE A 45 25.11 -2.06 12.35
C ILE A 45 25.63 -0.77 11.71
N LEU A 46 24.80 0.26 11.60
CA LEU A 46 25.18 1.56 11.05
C LEU A 46 26.21 2.27 11.96
N ASP A 47 26.00 2.27 13.27
CA ASP A 47 26.93 2.85 14.25
C ASP A 47 28.30 2.16 14.21
N LEU A 48 28.33 0.83 14.10
CA LEU A 48 29.58 0.07 13.99
C LEU A 48 30.28 0.32 12.66
N GLU A 49 29.53 0.46 11.56
CA GLU A 49 30.09 0.83 10.26
C GLU A 49 30.72 2.23 10.29
N ASP A 50 30.06 3.18 10.96
CA ASP A 50 30.58 4.53 11.12
C ASP A 50 31.86 4.55 11.95
N THR A 51 31.85 3.82 13.07
CA THR A 51 33.01 3.69 13.96
C THR A 51 34.22 3.08 13.22
N ILE A 52 34.01 2.02 12.43
CA ILE A 52 35.08 1.39 11.66
C ILE A 52 35.66 2.36 10.63
N LYS A 53 34.81 3.06 9.87
CA LYS A 53 35.25 3.97 8.81
C LYS A 53 35.94 5.22 9.37
N ASP A 54 35.48 5.73 10.51
CA ASP A 54 36.09 6.89 11.17
C ASP A 54 37.46 6.54 11.78
N LEU A 55 37.61 5.34 12.38
CA LEU A 55 38.90 4.85 12.87
C LEU A 55 39.89 4.60 11.73
N LEU A 56 39.44 4.02 10.61
CA LEU A 56 40.26 3.84 9.42
C LEU A 56 40.72 5.19 8.83
N TRP A 57 39.83 6.19 8.82
CA TRP A 57 40.19 7.55 8.39
C TRP A 57 41.21 8.20 9.32
N GLN A 58 41.06 8.07 10.64
CA GLN A 58 42.03 8.59 11.62
C GLN A 58 43.42 7.99 11.37
N ARG A 59 43.51 6.67 11.21
CA ARG A 59 44.76 5.98 10.88
C ARG A 59 45.34 6.46 9.56
N ARG A 60 44.51 6.60 8.51
CA ARG A 60 44.94 7.11 7.20
C ARG A 60 45.47 8.54 7.28
N ASN A 61 44.83 9.39 8.07
CA ASN A 61 45.23 10.78 8.27
C ASN A 61 46.55 10.91 9.04
N GLU A 62 46.83 9.99 9.98
CA GLU A 62 48.10 9.91 10.69
C GLU A 62 49.25 9.41 9.79
N THR A 63 49.00 8.44 8.90
CA THR A 63 50.04 7.87 8.01
C THR A 63 50.35 8.73 6.77
N ILE A 64 49.35 9.41 6.18
CA ILE A 64 49.50 10.17 4.91
C ILE A 64 49.95 11.63 5.14
N SER A 65 50.37 11.99 6.36
CA SER A 65 50.71 13.36 6.77
C SER A 65 51.78 14.08 5.92
N SER A 66 52.50 13.38 5.02
CA SER A 66 53.61 13.89 4.21
C SER A 66 53.25 14.25 2.75
N GLN A 67 52.04 13.96 2.24
CA GLN A 67 51.62 14.32 0.87
C GLN A 67 50.27 15.05 0.84
N ALA A 68 50.33 16.39 0.86
CA ALA A 68 49.17 17.27 1.03
C ALA A 68 48.06 17.11 -0.03
N HIS A 69 48.40 16.86 -1.29
CA HIS A 69 47.41 16.72 -2.37
C HIS A 69 46.60 15.42 -2.26
N ILE A 70 47.26 14.31 -1.96
CA ILE A 70 46.62 12.99 -1.80
C ILE A 70 45.74 12.98 -0.55
N LEU A 71 46.19 13.60 0.54
CA LEU A 71 45.40 13.78 1.76
C LEU A 71 44.13 14.60 1.49
N ALA A 72 44.24 15.69 0.71
CA ALA A 72 43.10 16.54 0.37
C ALA A 72 42.05 15.81 -0.47
N GLN A 73 42.45 14.98 -1.43
CA GLN A 73 41.54 14.15 -2.23
C GLN A 73 40.87 13.07 -1.38
N ALA A 74 41.65 12.30 -0.61
CA ALA A 74 41.11 11.27 0.29
C ALA A 74 40.15 11.85 1.33
N LYS A 75 40.39 13.08 1.81
CA LYS A 75 39.49 13.78 2.74
C LYS A 75 38.16 14.13 2.09
N ARG A 76 38.15 14.56 0.83
CA ARG A 76 36.90 14.86 0.09
C ARG A 76 36.08 13.58 -0.11
N GLU A 77 36.73 12.49 -0.50
CA GLU A 77 36.08 11.19 -0.67
C GLU A 77 35.51 10.66 0.66
N TYR A 78 36.27 10.75 1.75
CA TYR A 78 35.79 10.39 3.08
C TYR A 78 34.57 11.22 3.50
N LEU A 79 34.58 12.53 3.27
CA LEU A 79 33.45 13.41 3.58
C LEU A 79 32.21 13.06 2.75
N LYS A 80 32.38 12.79 1.46
CA LYS A 80 31.29 12.32 0.58
C LYS A 80 30.70 11.00 1.09
N GLN A 81 31.55 10.02 1.38
CA GLN A 81 31.11 8.74 1.95
C GLN A 81 30.46 8.90 3.34
N LYS A 82 30.85 9.91 4.11
CA LYS A 82 30.22 10.24 5.40
C LYS A 82 28.82 10.83 5.21
N GLU A 83 28.64 11.70 4.23
CA GLU A 83 27.34 12.26 3.85
C GLU A 83 26.38 11.17 3.33
N ASP A 84 26.88 10.26 2.48
CA ASP A 84 26.09 9.13 1.98
C ASP A 84 25.66 8.17 3.11
N ARG A 85 26.54 7.95 4.10
CA ARG A 85 26.24 7.18 5.32
C ARG A 85 25.15 7.86 6.17
N GLU A 86 25.26 9.16 6.36
CA GLU A 86 24.24 9.95 7.07
C GLU A 86 22.90 9.92 6.32
N GLY A 87 22.93 9.98 4.99
CA GLY A 87 21.76 9.79 4.15
C GLY A 87 21.08 8.43 4.38
N ARG A 88 21.86 7.35 4.49
CA ARG A 88 21.35 6.01 4.85
C ARG A 88 20.76 5.98 6.26
N ARG A 89 21.40 6.60 7.25
CA ARG A 89 20.91 6.71 8.63
C ARG A 89 19.57 7.44 8.69
N GLN A 90 19.46 8.60 8.07
CA GLN A 90 18.20 9.35 7.99
C GLN A 90 17.13 8.59 7.20
N SER A 91 17.51 7.79 6.21
CA SER A 91 16.59 6.91 5.49
C SER A 91 16.07 5.76 6.37
N ALA A 92 16.90 5.20 7.25
CA ALA A 92 16.50 4.20 8.24
C ALA A 92 15.59 4.79 9.32
N ILE A 93 15.95 5.95 9.89
CA ILE A 93 15.12 6.68 10.87
C ILE A 93 13.75 7.03 10.28
N ARG A 94 13.68 7.56 9.05
CA ARG A 94 12.40 7.83 8.37
C ARG A 94 11.58 6.56 8.13
N ARG A 95 12.19 5.38 8.01
CA ARG A 95 11.47 4.09 7.92
C ARG A 95 10.95 3.67 9.29
N GLU A 96 11.77 3.75 10.33
CA GLU A 96 11.38 3.47 11.71
C GLU A 96 10.26 4.42 12.20
N GLU A 97 10.32 5.72 11.90
CA GLU A 97 9.24 6.66 12.21
C GLU A 97 7.95 6.33 11.46
N ARG A 98 8.05 5.87 10.20
CA ARG A 98 6.89 5.35 9.46
C ARG A 98 6.36 4.08 10.11
N TYR A 99 7.22 3.22 10.65
CA TYR A 99 6.84 2.04 11.39
C TYR A 99 6.15 2.39 12.72
N GLN A 100 6.69 3.29 13.53
CA GLN A 100 6.04 3.72 14.78
C GLN A 100 4.71 4.44 14.51
N LYS A 101 4.60 5.16 13.39
CA LYS A 101 3.32 5.66 12.86
C LYS A 101 2.38 4.55 12.38
N ARG A 102 2.90 3.35 12.04
CA ARG A 102 2.19 2.10 11.62
C ARG A 102 1.99 1.06 12.73
N GLU A 103 2.59 1.23 13.92
CA GLU A 103 2.35 0.39 15.12
C GLU A 103 1.26 0.98 16.03
N LYS A 104 1.13 2.32 16.09
CA LYS A 104 -0.05 3.02 16.66
C LYS A 104 -1.40 2.83 15.92
N PRO A 105 -1.48 2.34 14.68
CA PRO A 105 -2.69 2.00 13.97
C PRO A 105 -2.74 0.49 13.63
N MET A 106 -3.23 -0.34 14.54
CA MET A 106 -4.18 -1.38 14.06
C MET A 106 -5.39 -0.73 13.36
N SER A 107 -5.60 0.58 13.58
CA SER A 107 -6.36 1.52 12.77
C SER A 107 -5.84 1.80 11.33
N THR A 108 -4.93 1.02 10.72
CA THR A 108 -4.32 1.35 9.41
C THR A 108 -5.22 1.13 8.20
N SER A 109 -6.22 0.26 8.30
CA SER A 109 -7.12 -0.01 7.18
C SER A 109 -7.99 1.19 6.82
N PHE A 110 -8.30 2.07 7.79
CA PHE A 110 -9.10 3.27 7.55
C PHE A 110 -8.30 4.45 7.01
N SER A 111 -6.98 4.47 7.23
CA SER A 111 -6.09 5.52 6.68
C SER A 111 -6.05 5.51 5.15
N VAL A 112 -6.28 4.35 4.51
CA VAL A 112 -6.40 4.22 3.05
C VAL A 112 -7.59 5.04 2.51
N LEU A 113 -8.68 5.17 3.28
CA LEU A 113 -9.84 6.00 2.91
C LEU A 113 -9.62 7.50 3.13
N SER A 114 -8.59 7.88 3.90
CA SER A 114 -8.25 9.29 4.15
C SER A 114 -7.27 9.85 3.11
N VAL A 115 -6.59 8.98 2.34
CA VAL A 115 -5.68 9.40 1.26
C VAL A 115 -6.46 9.49 -0.05
N ARG A 116 -7.02 10.67 -0.33
CA ARG A 116 -7.51 11.02 -1.67
C ARG A 116 -6.36 11.66 -2.45
N GLY A 117 -5.89 10.97 -3.48
CA GLY A 117 -4.90 11.52 -4.40
C GLY A 117 -5.50 12.55 -5.35
N LYS A 118 -4.66 13.39 -5.97
CA LYS A 118 -5.05 14.13 -7.17
C LYS A 118 -5.40 13.11 -8.25
N THR A 119 -6.65 13.08 -8.71
CA THR A 119 -7.08 12.18 -9.78
C THR A 119 -6.37 12.57 -11.07
N SER A 120 -5.51 11.70 -11.61
CA SER A 120 -5.09 11.83 -13.00
C SER A 120 -6.24 11.41 -13.92
N ARG A 121 -6.48 12.16 -15.00
CA ARG A 121 -7.44 11.80 -16.06
C ARG A 121 -6.85 10.83 -17.07
N ASP A 122 -5.63 10.35 -16.85
CA ASP A 122 -5.01 9.34 -17.71
C ASP A 122 -5.91 8.11 -17.80
N LYS A 123 -6.12 7.62 -19.03
CA LYS A 123 -6.98 6.46 -19.36
C LYS A 123 -8.49 6.64 -19.14
N GLN A 124 -8.98 7.88 -19.01
CA GLN A 124 -10.43 8.12 -18.94
C GLN A 124 -11.16 7.66 -20.23
N ASN A 125 -10.52 7.78 -21.39
CA ASN A 125 -11.08 7.27 -22.65
C ASN A 125 -11.20 5.74 -22.62
N ASP A 126 -10.15 5.04 -22.16
CA ASP A 126 -10.16 3.58 -22.04
C ASP A 126 -11.28 3.10 -21.10
N PHE A 127 -11.52 3.83 -20.01
CA PHE A 127 -12.63 3.55 -19.10
C PHE A 127 -13.99 3.66 -19.79
N VAL A 128 -14.21 4.76 -20.52
CA VAL A 128 -15.45 4.99 -21.28
C VAL A 128 -15.64 3.91 -22.34
N GLU A 129 -14.60 3.56 -23.09
CA GLU A 129 -14.67 2.48 -24.08
C GLU A 129 -14.92 1.11 -23.44
N SER A 130 -14.33 0.85 -22.27
CA SER A 130 -14.61 -0.37 -21.50
C SER A 130 -16.09 -0.48 -21.13
N ILE A 131 -16.69 0.60 -20.60
CA ILE A 131 -18.12 0.64 -20.25
C ILE A 131 -18.98 0.45 -21.51
N LYS A 132 -18.65 1.13 -22.61
CA LYS A 132 -19.35 0.97 -23.91
C LYS A 132 -19.31 -0.47 -24.40
N ALA A 133 -18.15 -1.13 -24.31
CA ALA A 133 -17.99 -2.50 -24.75
C ALA A 133 -18.82 -3.47 -23.88
N ALA A 134 -18.82 -3.26 -22.56
CA ALA A 134 -19.52 -4.15 -21.64
C ALA A 134 -21.04 -4.00 -21.68
N TYR A 135 -21.55 -2.77 -21.68
CA TYR A 135 -22.98 -2.46 -21.57
C TYR A 135 -23.60 -2.01 -22.90
N GLY A 136 -22.83 -2.02 -23.99
CA GLY A 136 -23.29 -1.68 -25.33
C GLY A 136 -23.44 -0.18 -25.59
N SER A 137 -23.44 0.15 -26.88
CA SER A 137 -23.79 1.47 -27.40
C SER A 137 -24.50 1.30 -28.74
N LYS A 138 -25.40 2.24 -29.09
CA LYS A 138 -26.11 2.23 -30.37
C LYS A 138 -25.85 3.53 -31.12
N GLN A 139 -25.61 3.43 -32.43
CA GLN A 139 -25.53 4.60 -33.30
C GLN A 139 -26.94 4.98 -33.79
N LEU A 140 -27.34 6.21 -33.52
CA LEU A 140 -28.56 6.81 -34.02
C LEU A 140 -28.18 7.99 -34.93
N GLY A 141 -28.07 7.71 -36.23
CA GLY A 141 -27.47 8.64 -37.19
C GLY A 141 -26.00 8.94 -36.81
N ASN A 142 -25.70 10.21 -36.60
CA ASN A 142 -24.35 10.68 -36.23
C ASN A 142 -24.09 10.71 -34.71
N LYS A 143 -25.03 10.21 -33.88
CA LYS A 143 -24.94 10.28 -32.43
C LYS A 143 -24.88 8.89 -31.81
N THR A 144 -23.94 8.69 -30.89
CA THR A 144 -23.89 7.49 -30.05
C THR A 144 -24.84 7.65 -28.87
N THR A 145 -25.63 6.61 -28.64
CA THR A 145 -26.59 6.47 -27.54
C THR A 145 -26.18 5.34 -26.61
N TYR A 146 -26.49 5.50 -25.32
CA TYR A 146 -26.22 4.52 -24.26
C TYR A 146 -27.53 4.12 -23.59
N CYS A 147 -27.55 2.90 -23.05
CA CYS A 147 -28.67 2.42 -22.27
C CYS A 147 -28.69 3.09 -20.90
N ASN A 148 -29.83 3.65 -20.52
CA ASN A 148 -30.09 4.09 -19.16
C ASN A 148 -30.40 2.87 -18.29
N VAL A 149 -29.48 2.49 -17.41
CA VAL A 149 -29.66 1.31 -16.56
C VAL A 149 -30.83 1.42 -15.58
N LEU A 150 -31.36 2.62 -15.34
CA LEU A 150 -32.51 2.84 -14.46
C LEU A 150 -33.85 2.58 -15.15
N THR A 151 -33.92 2.83 -16.47
CA THR A 151 -35.18 2.84 -17.23
C THR A 151 -35.20 1.86 -18.41
N GLY A 152 -34.03 1.39 -18.86
CA GLY A 152 -33.85 0.57 -20.07
C GLY A 152 -33.91 1.35 -21.39
N THR A 153 -34.13 2.67 -21.35
CA THR A 153 -34.25 3.52 -22.54
C THR A 153 -32.89 3.96 -23.06
N TRP A 154 -32.78 4.25 -24.36
CA TRP A 154 -31.53 4.66 -24.99
C TRP A 154 -31.49 6.19 -25.15
N HIS A 155 -30.46 6.84 -24.60
CA HIS A 155 -30.29 8.29 -24.68
C HIS A 155 -28.90 8.67 -25.19
N VAL A 156 -28.79 9.88 -25.75
CA VAL A 156 -27.52 10.42 -26.24
C VAL A 156 -26.53 10.69 -25.11
N ARG A 157 -25.23 10.65 -25.42
CA ARG A 157 -24.10 10.80 -24.48
C ARG A 157 -24.24 11.95 -23.47
N GLN A 158 -24.79 13.08 -23.87
CA GLN A 158 -24.83 14.30 -23.04
C GLN A 158 -25.60 14.16 -21.73
N TYR A 159 -26.49 13.16 -21.61
CA TYR A 159 -27.27 12.90 -20.39
C TYR A 159 -26.59 11.94 -19.42
N PHE A 160 -25.38 11.46 -19.73
CA PHE A 160 -24.70 10.43 -18.97
C PHE A 160 -23.32 10.84 -18.51
N ILE A 161 -22.96 10.33 -17.33
CA ILE A 161 -21.63 10.35 -16.74
C ILE A 161 -21.11 8.91 -16.69
N ALA A 162 -19.87 8.70 -17.11
CA ALA A 162 -19.16 7.46 -16.84
C ALA A 162 -18.69 7.51 -15.37
N ALA A 163 -19.48 6.93 -14.48
CA ALA A 163 -19.26 7.00 -13.04
C ALA A 163 -18.48 5.77 -12.57
N HIS A 164 -17.48 6.00 -11.73
CA HIS A 164 -16.79 4.95 -11.00
C HIS A 164 -17.62 4.54 -9.77
N ILE A 165 -17.72 3.24 -9.50
CA ILE A 165 -18.36 2.72 -8.29
C ILE A 165 -17.41 2.88 -7.10
N PHE A 166 -16.21 2.32 -7.21
CA PHE A 166 -15.09 2.63 -6.33
C PHE A 166 -14.38 3.88 -6.85
N PRO A 167 -14.32 4.98 -6.07
CA PRO A 167 -13.82 6.26 -6.55
C PRO A 167 -12.39 6.21 -7.09
N LEU A 168 -12.18 6.80 -8.27
CA LEU A 168 -10.85 6.94 -8.88
C LEU A 168 -9.85 7.66 -7.97
N SER A 169 -10.33 8.56 -7.10
CA SER A 169 -9.51 9.35 -6.17
C SER A 169 -8.74 8.52 -5.13
N TYR A 170 -9.18 7.29 -4.84
CA TYR A 170 -8.43 6.37 -3.99
C TYR A 170 -7.27 5.69 -4.73
N GLY A 171 -7.35 5.59 -6.07
CA GLY A 171 -6.31 5.00 -6.91
C GLY A 171 -6.24 3.48 -6.88
N GLN A 172 -5.51 2.91 -7.85
CA GLN A 172 -5.42 1.47 -8.06
C GLN A 172 -4.73 0.74 -6.89
N GLN A 173 -3.78 1.39 -6.23
CA GLN A 173 -3.10 0.80 -5.07
C GLN A 173 -4.07 0.55 -3.91
N SER A 174 -4.92 1.53 -3.60
CA SER A 174 -5.97 1.37 -2.59
C SER A 174 -6.99 0.31 -2.97
N MET A 175 -7.37 0.25 -4.25
CA MET A 175 -8.22 -0.83 -4.77
C MET A 175 -7.60 -2.21 -4.51
N ASN A 176 -6.30 -2.40 -4.77
CA ASN A 176 -5.64 -3.68 -4.52
C ASN A 176 -5.59 -4.03 -3.03
N ASN A 177 -5.36 -3.03 -2.18
CA ASN A 177 -5.28 -3.22 -0.73
C ASN A 177 -6.64 -3.58 -0.12
N ILE A 178 -7.73 -2.97 -0.63
CA ILE A 178 -9.09 -3.19 -0.13
C ILE A 178 -9.67 -4.50 -0.65
N PHE A 179 -9.51 -4.76 -1.95
CA PHE A 179 -10.23 -5.81 -2.65
C PHE A 179 -9.39 -7.02 -3.02
N GLY A 180 -8.06 -6.96 -2.82
CA GLY A 180 -7.11 -8.00 -3.19
C GLY A 180 -6.45 -7.82 -4.56
N LYS A 181 -5.49 -8.70 -4.88
CA LYS A 181 -4.72 -8.68 -6.14
C LYS A 181 -5.59 -8.91 -7.38
N ASP A 182 -6.74 -9.56 -7.23
CA ASP A 182 -7.69 -9.81 -8.31
C ASP A 182 -8.47 -8.56 -8.76
N ALA A 183 -8.36 -7.45 -8.02
CA ALA A 183 -8.86 -6.14 -8.41
C ALA A 183 -7.81 -5.30 -9.15
N HIS A 184 -6.59 -5.83 -9.34
CA HIS A 184 -5.53 -5.12 -10.04
C HIS A 184 -5.90 -4.82 -11.48
N GLY A 185 -5.77 -3.55 -11.87
CA GLY A 185 -6.10 -3.06 -13.21
C GLY A 185 -7.59 -2.82 -13.45
N GLU A 186 -8.47 -3.09 -12.47
CA GLU A 186 -9.92 -2.95 -12.66
C GLU A 186 -10.43 -1.51 -12.46
N ILE A 187 -9.61 -0.58 -11.97
CA ILE A 187 -10.07 0.78 -11.60
C ILE A 187 -10.76 1.52 -12.74
N ASN A 188 -10.22 1.38 -13.96
CA ASN A 188 -10.72 2.00 -15.19
C ASN A 188 -11.35 0.96 -16.12
N THR A 189 -12.10 0.00 -15.56
CA THR A 189 -12.84 -1.00 -16.33
C THR A 189 -14.34 -0.92 -16.06
N ALA A 190 -15.15 -1.48 -16.96
CA ALA A 190 -16.60 -1.58 -16.78
C ALA A 190 -17.03 -2.33 -15.51
N ARG A 191 -16.15 -3.19 -14.95
CA ARG A 191 -16.42 -3.88 -13.68
C ARG A 191 -16.56 -2.89 -12.52
N ASN A 192 -15.86 -1.76 -12.57
CA ASN A 192 -15.89 -0.68 -11.58
C ASN A 192 -16.69 0.55 -12.08
N GLY A 193 -17.49 0.44 -13.14
CA GLY A 193 -18.11 1.61 -13.74
C GLY A 193 -19.47 1.37 -14.36
N LEU A 194 -20.26 2.44 -14.43
CA LEU A 194 -21.58 2.47 -15.06
C LEU A 194 -21.76 3.79 -15.82
N PHE A 195 -22.56 3.77 -16.88
CA PHE A 195 -23.16 5.01 -17.39
C PHE A 195 -24.36 5.36 -16.52
N LEU A 196 -24.18 6.37 -15.67
CA LEU A 196 -25.24 6.90 -14.81
C LEU A 196 -25.79 8.20 -15.40
N PRO A 197 -27.11 8.42 -15.34
CA PRO A 197 -27.69 9.70 -15.69
C PRO A 197 -27.09 10.83 -14.85
N SER A 198 -26.85 11.99 -15.47
CA SER A 198 -26.26 13.17 -14.82
C SER A 198 -27.03 13.62 -13.58
N GLU A 199 -28.33 13.36 -13.53
CA GLU A 199 -29.24 13.70 -12.43
C GLU A 199 -29.17 12.69 -11.28
N PHE A 200 -28.75 11.44 -11.56
CA PHE A 200 -28.64 10.37 -10.57
C PHE A 200 -27.26 10.31 -9.92
N GLU A 201 -26.21 10.55 -10.70
CA GLU A 201 -24.82 10.39 -10.29
C GLU A 201 -24.43 11.15 -9.00
N PRO A 202 -24.87 12.41 -8.77
CA PRO A 202 -24.54 13.12 -7.54
C PRO A 202 -25.08 12.44 -6.28
N ALA A 203 -26.30 11.89 -6.34
CA ALA A 203 -26.89 11.16 -5.23
C ALA A 203 -26.14 9.85 -4.96
N PHE A 204 -25.69 9.16 -6.02
CA PHE A 204 -24.91 7.94 -5.89
C PHE A 204 -23.52 8.20 -5.30
N ASN A 205 -22.83 9.25 -5.74
CA ASN A 205 -21.51 9.62 -5.23
C ASN A 205 -21.53 10.15 -3.80
N THR A 206 -22.63 10.80 -3.40
CA THR A 206 -22.85 11.26 -2.01
C THR A 206 -23.52 10.19 -1.15
N TYR A 207 -23.56 8.95 -1.65
CA TYR A 207 -24.02 7.75 -0.99
C TYR A 207 -25.53 7.69 -0.66
N LYS A 208 -26.29 8.78 -0.83
CA LYS A 208 -27.75 8.87 -0.58
C LYS A 208 -28.62 7.81 -1.26
N VAL A 209 -28.13 7.22 -2.33
CA VAL A 209 -28.72 6.06 -3.01
C VAL A 209 -27.69 4.95 -3.14
N ILE A 210 -28.14 3.72 -2.93
CA ILE A 210 -27.30 2.53 -3.03
C ILE A 210 -27.84 1.58 -4.08
N ILE A 211 -26.94 0.75 -4.61
CA ILE A 211 -27.28 -0.34 -5.52
C ILE A 211 -26.93 -1.65 -4.81
N VAL A 212 -27.93 -2.50 -4.60
CA VAL A 212 -27.81 -3.77 -3.87
C VAL A 212 -28.32 -4.94 -4.71
N PRO A 213 -28.02 -6.19 -4.35
CA PRO A 213 -28.62 -7.36 -4.98
C PRO A 213 -30.14 -7.28 -5.05
N HIS A 214 -30.71 -7.66 -6.18
CA HIS A 214 -32.14 -7.84 -6.32
C HIS A 214 -32.52 -9.28 -5.93
N GLY A 215 -33.25 -9.42 -4.83
CA GLY A 215 -33.58 -10.72 -4.23
C GLY A 215 -32.51 -11.21 -3.24
N THR A 216 -32.83 -12.29 -2.53
CA THR A 216 -31.96 -12.93 -1.53
C THR A 216 -31.21 -14.14 -2.09
N THR A 217 -31.64 -14.67 -3.22
CA THR A 217 -31.00 -15.79 -3.92
C THR A 217 -30.06 -15.28 -5.00
N PRO A 218 -28.82 -15.80 -5.09
CA PRO A 218 -27.89 -15.38 -6.12
C PRO A 218 -28.44 -15.75 -7.51
N SER A 219 -28.50 -14.75 -8.41
CA SER A 219 -28.85 -14.95 -9.81
C SER A 219 -27.59 -14.97 -10.68
N GLN A 220 -27.64 -15.66 -11.82
CA GLN A 220 -26.58 -15.61 -12.83
C GLN A 220 -27.15 -15.11 -14.17
N PRO A 221 -26.80 -13.89 -14.61
CA PRO A 221 -25.94 -12.91 -13.94
C PRO A 221 -26.60 -12.27 -12.71
N GLN A 222 -25.79 -11.69 -11.82
CA GLN A 222 -26.29 -11.00 -10.62
C GLN A 222 -27.17 -9.81 -11.02
N GLU A 223 -28.37 -9.75 -10.47
CA GLU A 223 -29.30 -8.65 -10.68
C GLU A 223 -29.20 -7.64 -9.54
N TRP A 224 -29.45 -6.38 -9.88
CA TRP A 224 -29.22 -5.23 -9.00
C TRP A 224 -30.48 -4.39 -8.92
N GLN A 225 -30.70 -3.72 -7.79
CA GLN A 225 -31.80 -2.79 -7.57
C GLN A 225 -31.32 -1.52 -6.86
N VAL A 226 -32.02 -0.41 -7.09
CA VAL A 226 -31.77 0.87 -6.43
C VAL A 226 -32.54 0.92 -5.13
N ILE A 227 -31.88 1.36 -4.05
CA ILE A 227 -32.52 1.61 -2.77
C ILE A 227 -32.22 3.04 -2.35
N LEU A 228 -33.30 3.78 -2.07
CA LEU A 228 -33.23 5.07 -1.43
C LEU A 228 -33.24 4.89 0.08
N LEU A 229 -32.30 5.50 0.79
CA LEU A 229 -32.28 5.50 2.26
C LEU A 229 -32.85 6.83 2.81
N ASP A 230 -32.42 7.97 2.26
CA ASP A 230 -32.97 9.30 2.56
C ASP A 230 -34.30 9.55 1.80
N HIS A 231 -35.38 9.03 2.36
CA HIS A 231 -36.73 9.24 1.82
C HIS A 231 -37.26 10.67 2.06
N SER A 232 -36.68 11.42 2.99
CA SER A 232 -37.14 12.75 3.36
C SER A 232 -36.71 13.83 2.39
N GLY A 233 -35.46 13.78 1.90
CA GLY A 233 -34.89 14.84 1.05
C GLY A 233 -34.97 14.56 -0.45
N LEU A 234 -34.95 13.29 -0.86
CA LEU A 234 -34.74 12.93 -2.26
C LEU A 234 -35.97 12.35 -2.96
N LYS A 235 -36.94 11.82 -2.21
CA LYS A 235 -38.05 11.00 -2.75
C LYS A 235 -38.82 11.68 -3.90
N ASP A 236 -39.08 12.98 -3.79
CA ASP A 236 -39.86 13.74 -4.77
C ASP A 236 -38.98 14.44 -5.83
N VAL A 237 -37.66 14.30 -5.74
CA VAL A 237 -36.73 14.89 -6.70
C VAL A 237 -36.83 14.14 -8.05
N PRO A 238 -36.99 14.86 -9.17
CA PRO A 238 -37.09 14.24 -10.49
C PRO A 238 -35.73 13.72 -10.98
N VAL A 239 -35.75 12.56 -11.62
CA VAL A 239 -34.61 11.86 -12.21
C VAL A 239 -35.11 11.01 -13.38
N CYS A 240 -34.56 11.23 -14.58
CA CYS A 240 -34.88 10.45 -15.80
C CYS A 240 -36.39 10.34 -16.12
N GLY A 241 -37.16 11.41 -15.90
CA GLY A 241 -38.60 11.43 -16.18
C GLY A 241 -39.47 10.73 -15.12
N MET A 242 -38.90 10.36 -13.98
CA MET A 242 -39.59 9.84 -12.79
C MET A 242 -39.03 10.50 -11.53
N THR A 243 -39.43 10.07 -10.34
CA THR A 243 -38.81 10.54 -9.07
C THR A 243 -37.90 9.47 -8.45
N PHE A 244 -36.99 9.85 -7.55
CA PHE A 244 -36.20 8.86 -6.81
C PHE A 244 -37.06 7.91 -5.98
N GLY A 245 -38.22 8.38 -5.48
CA GLY A 245 -39.19 7.53 -4.80
C GLY A 245 -39.73 6.41 -5.71
N GLN A 246 -39.91 6.69 -7.01
CA GLN A 246 -40.31 5.69 -8.01
C GLN A 246 -39.16 4.76 -8.42
N LEU A 247 -37.90 5.15 -8.19
CA LEU A 247 -36.72 4.31 -8.39
C LEU A 247 -36.45 3.37 -7.20
N HIS A 248 -36.96 3.67 -6.01
CA HIS A 248 -36.75 2.83 -4.83
C HIS A 248 -37.28 1.40 -5.07
N LYS A 249 -36.44 0.39 -4.77
CA LYS A 249 -36.65 -1.04 -5.02
C LYS A 249 -36.83 -1.41 -6.51
N ARG A 250 -36.50 -0.51 -7.43
CA ARG A 250 -36.55 -0.80 -8.87
C ARG A 250 -35.28 -1.52 -9.30
N LYS A 251 -35.47 -2.62 -10.03
CA LYS A 251 -34.40 -3.40 -10.65
C LYS A 251 -33.71 -2.61 -11.78
N LEU A 252 -32.39 -2.68 -11.83
CA LEU A 252 -31.56 -2.14 -12.91
C LEU A 252 -31.68 -3.00 -14.17
N ILE A 253 -31.69 -2.33 -15.32
CA ILE A 253 -31.88 -2.93 -16.64
C ILE A 253 -30.57 -2.84 -17.41
N PHE A 254 -29.94 -3.99 -17.63
CA PHE A 254 -28.73 -4.11 -18.43
C PHE A 254 -29.07 -4.71 -19.80
N PRO A 255 -28.54 -4.14 -20.91
CA PRO A 255 -28.82 -4.66 -22.25
C PRO A 255 -27.95 -5.87 -22.63
N THR A 256 -26.97 -6.23 -21.80
CA THR A 256 -26.07 -7.38 -21.96
C THR A 256 -26.04 -8.20 -20.68
N GLU A 257 -25.34 -9.34 -20.68
CA GLU A 257 -25.08 -10.14 -19.47
C GLU A 257 -24.00 -9.54 -18.54
N SER A 258 -23.31 -8.48 -18.99
CA SER A 258 -22.28 -7.80 -18.20
C SER A 258 -22.89 -7.12 -16.97
N ARG A 259 -22.22 -7.24 -15.82
CA ARG A 259 -22.62 -6.60 -14.57
C ARG A 259 -21.42 -5.93 -13.89
N PRO A 260 -21.64 -4.86 -13.13
CA PRO A 260 -20.63 -4.35 -12.23
C PRO A 260 -20.23 -5.42 -11.21
N ARG A 261 -18.99 -5.37 -10.73
CA ARG A 261 -18.48 -6.36 -9.79
C ARG A 261 -19.06 -6.12 -8.40
N ALA A 262 -19.62 -7.17 -7.81
CA ALA A 262 -20.31 -7.11 -6.52
C ALA A 262 -19.48 -6.45 -5.41
N LYS A 263 -18.16 -6.75 -5.34
CA LYS A 263 -17.28 -6.21 -4.30
C LYS A 263 -17.21 -4.68 -4.26
N TYR A 264 -17.31 -4.00 -5.41
CA TYR A 264 -17.27 -2.54 -5.46
C TYR A 264 -18.58 -1.92 -5.00
N LEU A 265 -19.71 -2.52 -5.39
CA LEU A 265 -21.03 -2.15 -4.90
C LEU A 265 -21.18 -2.44 -3.40
N TYR A 266 -20.61 -3.54 -2.91
CA TYR A 266 -20.61 -3.88 -1.50
C TYR A 266 -19.83 -2.88 -0.65
N PHE A 267 -18.67 -2.44 -1.13
CA PHE A 267 -17.91 -1.38 -0.47
C PHE A 267 -18.68 -0.05 -0.45
N HIS A 268 -19.34 0.31 -1.55
CA HIS A 268 -20.23 1.48 -1.60
C HIS A 268 -21.37 1.37 -0.57
N PHE A 269 -22.01 0.20 -0.49
CA PHE A 269 -23.02 -0.13 0.51
C PHE A 269 -22.49 0.04 1.94
N ILE A 270 -21.31 -0.49 2.27
CA ILE A 270 -20.73 -0.34 3.61
C ILE A 270 -20.50 1.13 3.96
N LEU A 271 -19.93 1.91 3.05
CA LEU A 271 -19.67 3.33 3.32
C LEU A 271 -20.97 4.09 3.60
N GLU A 272 -22.04 3.78 2.88
CA GLU A 272 -23.34 4.41 3.15
C GLU A 272 -23.95 3.94 4.47
N MET A 273 -23.88 2.64 4.76
CA MET A 273 -24.40 2.11 6.03
C MET A 273 -23.69 2.72 7.23
N LEU A 274 -22.38 2.95 7.11
CA LEU A 274 -21.59 3.68 8.10
C LEU A 274 -21.99 5.15 8.19
N SER A 275 -22.26 5.82 7.05
CA SER A 275 -22.74 7.20 7.04
C SER A 275 -24.09 7.33 7.78
N TYR A 276 -24.96 6.33 7.60
CA TYR A 276 -26.29 6.26 8.19
C TYR A 276 -26.26 5.96 9.69
N TYR A 277 -25.41 5.02 10.13
CA TYR A 277 -25.31 4.60 11.53
C TYR A 277 -24.38 5.42 12.41
N CYS A 278 -23.43 6.13 11.82
CA CYS A 278 -22.45 6.92 12.57
C CYS A 278 -22.63 8.43 12.38
N PRO A 279 -23.81 9.04 12.61
CA PRO A 279 -23.95 10.48 12.42
C PRO A 279 -23.35 11.28 13.58
N GLN A 280 -22.86 12.48 13.24
CA GLN A 280 -22.83 13.62 14.16
C GLN A 280 -24.17 14.39 14.18
N GLU A 281 -25.06 14.25 13.18
CA GLU A 281 -26.27 15.13 13.02
C GLU A 281 -27.51 14.46 12.35
N PHE A 282 -27.86 13.19 12.61
CA PHE A 282 -29.07 12.60 11.99
C PHE A 282 -30.34 12.84 12.83
N MET A 283 -31.34 13.50 12.25
CA MET A 283 -32.65 13.82 12.86
C MET A 283 -33.80 12.94 12.31
N GLY A 284 -33.55 11.65 12.09
CA GLY A 284 -34.56 10.69 11.61
C GLY A 284 -34.43 9.33 12.27
N GLY A 285 -35.56 8.66 12.53
CA GLY A 285 -35.57 7.30 13.07
C GLY A 285 -34.94 6.29 12.09
N VAL A 286 -34.11 5.40 12.61
CA VAL A 286 -33.46 4.31 11.84
C VAL A 286 -34.53 3.29 11.43
N ASN A 287 -34.72 3.06 10.14
CA ASN A 287 -35.56 1.96 9.66
C ASN A 287 -34.76 0.65 9.72
N THR A 288 -34.71 0.04 10.89
CA THR A 288 -33.92 -1.17 11.17
C THR A 288 -34.37 -2.36 10.32
N GLU A 289 -35.67 -2.51 10.07
CA GLU A 289 -36.21 -3.63 9.28
C GLU A 289 -35.74 -3.60 7.82
N LEU A 290 -35.81 -2.42 7.18
CA LEU A 290 -35.26 -2.25 5.83
C LEU A 290 -33.77 -2.62 5.81
N LEU A 291 -33.04 -2.24 6.86
CA LEU A 291 -31.61 -2.42 6.88
C LEU A 291 -31.16 -3.86 7.12
N ASP A 292 -31.91 -4.60 7.93
CA ASP A 292 -31.72 -6.03 8.11
C ASP A 292 -31.97 -6.76 6.78
N GLN A 293 -33.03 -6.38 6.05
CA GLN A 293 -33.30 -6.94 4.72
C GLN A 293 -32.17 -6.65 3.73
N LEU A 294 -31.63 -5.43 3.73
CA LEU A 294 -30.51 -5.05 2.85
C LEU A 294 -29.22 -5.80 3.20
N THR A 295 -28.95 -5.99 4.49
CA THR A 295 -27.81 -6.78 4.96
C THR A 295 -27.93 -8.23 4.50
N MET A 296 -29.12 -8.82 4.65
CA MET A 296 -29.40 -10.20 4.22
C MET A 296 -29.35 -10.37 2.69
N ALA A 297 -29.63 -9.33 1.91
CA ALA A 297 -29.60 -9.39 0.44
C ALA A 297 -28.20 -9.70 -0.13
N TRP A 298 -27.13 -9.40 0.60
CA TRP A 298 -25.76 -9.73 0.20
C TRP A 298 -25.37 -11.19 0.48
N GLY A 299 -26.20 -11.92 1.23
CA GLY A 299 -25.96 -13.32 1.59
C GLY A 299 -24.81 -13.48 2.60
N SER A 300 -24.32 -14.71 2.75
CA SER A 300 -23.24 -15.07 3.68
C SER A 300 -21.91 -15.40 3.01
N GLU A 301 -21.85 -15.44 1.68
CA GLU A 301 -20.67 -15.88 0.93
C GLU A 301 -20.27 -14.87 -0.14
N GLY A 302 -19.19 -14.14 0.11
CA GLY A 302 -18.59 -13.31 -0.92
C GLY A 302 -17.22 -12.82 -0.52
N ASN A 303 -16.18 -13.24 -1.23
CA ASN A 303 -14.80 -12.77 -1.02
C ASN A 303 -14.66 -11.34 -1.54
N TYR A 304 -15.29 -10.38 -0.87
CA TYR A 304 -15.43 -9.02 -1.36
C TYR A 304 -14.27 -8.14 -0.91
N MET A 305 -13.85 -8.24 0.35
CA MET A 305 -12.79 -7.40 0.89
C MET A 305 -11.79 -8.16 1.74
N VAL A 306 -10.56 -7.65 1.78
CA VAL A 306 -9.49 -8.21 2.59
C VAL A 306 -9.86 -8.12 4.08
N ASP A 307 -9.62 -9.21 4.79
CA ASP A 307 -9.93 -9.40 6.22
C ASP A 307 -9.49 -8.23 7.11
N GLY A 308 -8.24 -7.78 6.99
CA GLY A 308 -7.72 -6.66 7.76
C GLY A 308 -8.49 -5.34 7.54
N VAL A 309 -9.14 -5.17 6.37
CA VAL A 309 -9.92 -3.97 6.06
C VAL A 309 -11.25 -3.97 6.78
N ILE A 310 -11.94 -5.12 6.78
CA ILE A 310 -13.18 -5.31 7.54
C ILE A 310 -12.93 -5.15 9.04
N HIS A 311 -11.87 -5.76 9.57
CA HIS A 311 -11.50 -5.58 10.97
C HIS A 311 -11.25 -4.12 11.33
N GLY A 312 -10.59 -3.33 10.46
CA GLY A 312 -10.41 -1.90 10.70
C GLY A 312 -11.71 -1.08 10.67
N PHE A 313 -12.71 -1.46 9.87
CA PHE A 313 -14.05 -0.86 9.95
C PHE A 313 -14.72 -1.20 11.28
N LEU A 314 -14.67 -2.46 11.70
CA LEU A 314 -15.32 -2.93 12.93
C LEU A 314 -14.65 -2.37 14.20
N GLU A 315 -13.33 -2.26 14.22
CA GLU A 315 -12.60 -1.60 15.30
C GLU A 315 -13.07 -0.15 15.48
N LYS A 316 -13.28 0.56 14.37
CA LYS A 316 -13.63 1.99 14.39
C LYS A 316 -15.12 2.26 14.59
N PHE A 317 -16.01 1.48 13.98
CA PHE A 317 -17.45 1.76 13.95
C PHE A 317 -18.32 0.63 14.50
N GLY A 318 -17.74 -0.52 14.86
CA GLY A 318 -18.49 -1.70 15.31
C GLY A 318 -19.44 -1.38 16.47
N HIS A 319 -19.06 -0.47 17.37
CA HIS A 319 -19.91 -0.06 18.49
C HIS A 319 -21.18 0.72 18.08
N ASN A 320 -21.21 1.31 16.88
CA ASN A 320 -22.34 2.11 16.37
C ASN A 320 -23.25 1.33 15.42
N ILE A 321 -22.83 0.15 14.96
CA ILE A 321 -23.57 -0.62 13.96
C ILE A 321 -24.12 -1.93 14.53
N PRO A 322 -25.30 -2.40 14.07
CA PRO A 322 -25.89 -3.65 14.55
C PRO A 322 -25.03 -4.90 14.33
N ILE A 323 -25.18 -5.87 15.22
CA ILE A 323 -24.40 -7.11 15.24
C ILE A 323 -24.58 -7.92 13.94
N ASN A 324 -25.80 -7.97 13.38
CA ASN A 324 -26.05 -8.67 12.13
C ASN A 324 -25.29 -8.05 10.95
N PHE A 325 -25.17 -6.73 10.90
CA PHE A 325 -24.35 -6.05 9.89
C PHE A 325 -22.86 -6.33 10.08
N GLN A 326 -22.37 -6.35 11.33
CA GLN A 326 -20.99 -6.75 11.62
C GLN A 326 -20.70 -8.19 11.17
N GLN A 327 -21.63 -9.12 11.45
CA GLN A 327 -21.51 -10.52 11.03
C GLN A 327 -21.51 -10.66 9.51
N ASN A 328 -22.36 -9.89 8.80
CA ASN A 328 -22.34 -9.86 7.34
C ASN A 328 -21.01 -9.32 6.80
N MET A 329 -20.48 -8.25 7.37
CA MET A 329 -19.15 -7.74 6.99
C MET A 329 -18.09 -8.83 7.15
N LEU A 330 -18.06 -9.52 8.29
CA LEU A 330 -17.13 -10.62 8.56
C LEU A 330 -17.31 -11.80 7.61
N SER A 331 -18.54 -12.14 7.23
CA SER A 331 -18.79 -13.25 6.28
C SER A 331 -18.30 -12.94 4.86
N HIS A 332 -18.11 -11.65 4.54
CA HIS A 332 -17.54 -11.19 3.27
C HIS A 332 -16.03 -10.89 3.32
N ALA A 333 -15.40 -11.13 4.47
CA ALA A 333 -13.96 -11.07 4.63
C ALA A 333 -13.31 -12.27 3.96
N PHE A 334 -12.21 -12.03 3.26
CA PHE A 334 -11.31 -13.10 2.87
C PHE A 334 -9.92 -12.82 3.40
N ARG A 335 -9.27 -13.89 3.86
CA ARG A 335 -7.87 -13.84 4.23
C ARG A 335 -7.09 -13.61 2.96
N GLY A 336 -6.56 -12.39 2.81
CA GLY A 336 -5.73 -11.98 1.66
C GLY A 336 -4.38 -12.70 1.61
N PHE A 337 -4.31 -13.96 2.05
CA PHE A 337 -3.15 -14.82 1.97
C PHE A 337 -2.82 -15.07 0.52
N SER A 338 -2.09 -14.12 -0.02
CA SER A 338 -1.18 -14.43 -1.08
C SER A 338 -0.06 -15.26 -0.45
N LYS A 339 0.30 -16.40 -1.07
CA LYS A 339 1.63 -17.06 -0.89
C LYS A 339 2.80 -16.07 -1.06
N THR A 340 2.47 -14.86 -1.50
CA THR A 340 3.26 -13.66 -1.63
C THR A 340 3.40 -12.82 -0.38
N GLU A 341 3.01 -13.19 0.85
CA GLU A 341 3.69 -12.52 1.97
C GLU A 341 5.18 -12.89 1.93
N ALA A 342 5.50 -14.16 1.70
CA ALA A 342 6.86 -14.61 1.43
C ALA A 342 7.43 -14.03 0.12
N ASP A 343 6.68 -13.95 -0.98
CA ASP A 343 7.16 -13.39 -2.27
C ASP A 343 7.11 -11.85 -2.37
N ASP A 344 6.30 -11.14 -1.59
CA ASP A 344 6.31 -9.67 -1.44
C ASP A 344 7.40 -9.28 -0.44
N ILE A 345 7.68 -10.12 0.58
CA ILE A 345 8.95 -10.10 1.34
C ILE A 345 10.12 -10.45 0.41
N ARG A 346 9.98 -11.41 -0.52
CA ARG A 346 11.03 -11.80 -1.49
C ARG A 346 11.29 -10.72 -2.54
N LYS A 347 10.25 -10.04 -3.01
CA LYS A 347 10.32 -8.86 -3.90
C LYS A 347 10.77 -7.62 -3.15
N ALA A 348 10.39 -7.44 -1.89
CA ALA A 348 10.93 -6.39 -1.05
C ALA A 348 12.41 -6.67 -0.73
N THR A 349 12.84 -7.92 -0.56
CA THR A 349 14.26 -8.29 -0.44
C THR A 349 15.02 -8.19 -1.76
N HIS A 350 14.39 -8.44 -2.92
CA HIS A 350 14.99 -8.17 -4.24
C HIS A 350 15.06 -6.67 -4.57
N GLY A 351 14.07 -5.88 -4.16
CA GLY A 351 14.11 -4.41 -4.24
C GLY A 351 14.92 -3.76 -3.11
N MET A 352 15.41 -4.56 -2.15
CA MET A 352 16.39 -4.20 -1.12
C MET A 352 17.75 -4.83 -1.41
N ASP A 353 17.98 -5.34 -2.63
CA ASP A 353 19.34 -5.63 -3.05
C ASP A 353 20.10 -4.30 -3.10
N LEU A 354 20.82 -4.01 -2.03
CA LEU A 354 21.81 -2.94 -1.95
C LEU A 354 22.97 -3.16 -2.94
N ARG A 355 22.86 -4.10 -3.89
CA ARG A 355 23.73 -4.26 -5.04
C ARG A 355 23.19 -3.70 -6.36
N SER A 356 21.90 -3.43 -6.54
CA SER A 356 21.35 -3.29 -7.92
C SER A 356 21.29 -1.88 -8.52
N ASP A 357 21.79 -0.84 -7.85
CA ASP A 357 21.90 0.52 -8.45
C ASP A 357 23.36 0.96 -8.67
N THR A 358 24.27 -0.01 -8.78
CA THR A 358 25.63 0.20 -9.30
C THR A 358 26.03 -1.00 -10.15
N GLU A 359 25.41 -1.11 -11.33
CA GLU A 359 26.17 -1.56 -12.50
C GLU A 359 26.75 -0.33 -13.19
N GLU A 360 27.68 0.34 -12.49
CA GLU A 360 28.84 0.91 -13.14
C GLU A 360 30.06 0.33 -12.41
N ASP A 361 30.93 -0.19 -13.25
CA ASP A 361 32.17 -0.92 -13.00
C ASP A 361 33.09 -0.21 -11.99
N ASP A 362 33.14 -0.73 -10.76
CA ASP A 362 34.30 -0.60 -9.87
C ASP A 362 34.87 -2.01 -9.65
N SER A 363 35.43 -2.59 -10.71
CA SER A 363 36.66 -3.34 -10.54
C SER A 363 37.70 -2.39 -9.94
N ASP A 364 37.88 -2.41 -8.62
CA ASP A 364 39.18 -2.09 -8.03
C ASP A 364 39.39 -2.86 -6.72
N ASP A 365 40.52 -3.56 -6.72
CA ASP A 365 41.14 -4.31 -5.65
C ASP A 365 41.13 -3.57 -4.30
N ASP A 366 40.52 -4.18 -3.28
CA ASP A 366 40.83 -3.89 -1.88
C ASP A 366 41.13 -5.19 -1.10
N ASP A 367 41.63 -6.21 -1.81
CA ASP A 367 42.41 -7.32 -1.25
C ASP A 367 43.92 -6.96 -1.22
N PHE A 368 44.27 -5.66 -1.11
CA PHE A 368 45.66 -5.23 -1.00
C PHE A 368 45.99 -4.77 0.42
N PHE A 369 46.57 -5.73 1.15
CA PHE A 369 47.27 -5.67 2.45
C PHE A 369 46.54 -6.25 3.67
N ASP A 370 46.49 -7.59 3.69
CA ASP A 370 46.94 -8.32 4.88
C ASP A 370 48.35 -7.83 5.25
N ILE A 371 48.43 -7.03 6.31
CA ILE A 371 49.69 -6.62 6.93
C ILE A 371 50.12 -7.64 8.01
N ASP A 372 49.95 -8.93 7.72
CA ASP A 372 50.52 -10.02 8.53
C ASP A 372 51.99 -10.32 8.12
N GLY A 373 52.66 -9.38 7.44
CA GLY A 373 54.00 -9.57 6.85
C GLY A 373 55.17 -8.81 7.50
N TRP A 374 55.01 -8.16 8.66
CA TRP A 374 56.11 -7.37 9.28
C TRP A 374 56.30 -7.60 10.78
N ALA A 375 56.08 -8.82 11.26
CA ALA A 375 56.45 -9.21 12.62
C ALA A 375 57.07 -10.61 12.68
N THR A 376 58.07 -10.90 11.85
CA THR A 376 59.14 -11.87 12.13
C THR A 376 60.30 -11.64 11.17
N ASP A 377 61.09 -10.61 11.43
CA ASP A 377 62.54 -10.74 11.25
C ASP A 377 63.27 -9.66 12.03
N ASN A 378 63.65 -10.03 13.26
CA ASN A 378 64.75 -9.44 14.01
C ASN A 378 65.04 -10.34 15.23
N SER A 379 65.65 -11.50 14.98
CA SER A 379 66.60 -12.07 15.92
C SER A 379 67.90 -12.36 15.17
N PHE A 380 68.71 -11.31 15.02
CA PHE A 380 70.10 -11.42 14.65
C PHE A 380 70.92 -11.82 15.89
N MET A 381 71.59 -12.97 15.78
CA MET A 381 72.83 -13.41 16.44
C MET A 381 72.88 -13.79 17.94
N HIS A 382 73.15 -15.08 18.20
CA HIS A 382 74.34 -15.63 18.90
C HIS A 382 74.39 -17.14 18.58
N ASP A 383 75.37 -17.63 17.81
CA ASP A 383 76.69 -18.14 18.23
C ASP A 383 76.64 -19.37 19.15
N GLY A 384 77.39 -20.41 18.77
CA GLY A 384 77.64 -21.58 19.63
C GLY A 384 77.59 -22.95 18.94
N SER A 385 78.76 -23.38 18.43
CA SER A 385 79.39 -24.71 18.63
C SER A 385 78.68 -26.01 18.22
N ASP A 386 79.34 -26.67 17.26
CA ASP A 386 79.89 -28.05 17.31
C ASP A 386 79.01 -29.31 17.14
N GLU A 387 79.66 -30.27 16.44
CA GLU A 387 79.40 -31.72 16.26
C GLU A 387 78.31 -32.08 15.23
N GLU A 388 78.56 -32.79 14.13
CA GLU A 388 79.52 -33.87 13.83
C GLU A 388 79.85 -33.91 12.32
#